data_AF-A0A6M0RZX4-F1
#
_entry.id   AF-A0A6M0RZX4-F1
#
_cell.length_a   1.000
_cell.length_b   1.000
_cell.length_c   1.000
_cell.angle_alpha   90.00
_cell.angle_beta   90.00
_cell.angle_gamma   90.00
#
_symmetry.space_group_name_H-M   'P 1'
#
loop_
_entity.id
_entity.type
_entity.pdbx_description
1 polymer ?
#
loop_
_entity_poly.entity_id
_entity_poly.type
_entity_poly.pdbx_seq_one_letter_code
_entity_poly.pdbx_strand_id
1 'polypeptide(L)'
;MVSQTNEQALENCIENALVQGAGYEKGSPADFDREFAIDTEKFWRFLETTQPDELAKVQDQPNWQRIILQRFHRKAKKDGVLSVLKKGISINDADFTLLYSLPYNDANPAIRENFEHN
;
A
#
# COMPACT_ATOMS: atom_id res chain seq x y z
N MET A 1 -4.55 11.85 -38.34
CA MET A 1 -4.95 11.94 -36.93
C MET A 1 -4.33 13.21 -36.38
N VAL A 2 -5.14 14.18 -35.95
CA VAL A 2 -4.61 15.44 -35.42
C VAL A 2 -4.00 15.12 -34.06
N SER A 3 -2.72 15.45 -33.84
CA SER A 3 -2.09 15.29 -32.53
C SER A 3 -2.90 16.11 -31.53
N GLN A 4 -3.52 15.45 -30.55
CA GLN A 4 -4.18 16.15 -29.46
C GLN A 4 -3.08 16.67 -28.52
N THR A 5 -2.87 17.98 -28.50
CA THR A 5 -1.85 18.64 -27.66
C THR A 5 -2.49 19.33 -26.44
N ASN A 6 -3.52 18.72 -25.86
CA ASN A 6 -4.16 19.21 -24.64
C ASN A 6 -3.63 18.45 -23.40
N GLU A 7 -3.89 18.99 -22.21
CA GLU A 7 -3.42 18.39 -20.94
C GLU A 7 -3.89 16.94 -20.78
N GLN A 8 -5.16 16.67 -21.11
CA GLN A 8 -5.72 15.33 -21.02
C GLN A 8 -4.96 14.31 -21.89
N ALA A 9 -4.55 14.69 -23.09
CA ALA A 9 -3.79 13.82 -23.98
C ALA A 9 -2.37 13.57 -23.44
N LEU A 10 -1.75 14.56 -22.80
CA LEU A 10 -0.48 14.41 -22.11
C LEU A 10 -0.59 13.47 -20.91
N GLU A 11 -1.57 13.69 -20.03
CA GLU A 11 -1.85 12.84 -18.87
C GLU A 11 -2.10 11.39 -19.28
N ASN A 12 -2.95 11.17 -20.31
CA ASN A 12 -3.23 9.84 -20.82
C ASN A 12 -1.98 9.17 -21.40
N CYS A 13 -1.09 9.93 -22.06
CA CYS A 13 0.16 9.39 -22.59
C CYS A 13 1.08 8.92 -21.46
N ILE A 14 1.24 9.73 -20.42
CA ILE A 14 2.05 9.42 -19.23
C ILE A 14 1.46 8.20 -18.50
N GLU A 15 0.16 8.19 -18.24
CA GLU A 15 -0.54 7.10 -17.57
C GLU A 15 -0.35 5.77 -18.35
N ASN A 16 -0.59 5.79 -19.66
CA ASN A 16 -0.42 4.60 -20.49
C ASN A 16 1.03 4.09 -20.48
N ALA A 17 2.02 4.99 -20.56
CA ALA A 17 3.43 4.61 -20.52
C ALA A 17 3.80 3.94 -19.18
N LEU A 18 3.30 4.48 -18.06
CA LEU A 18 3.56 3.92 -16.73
C LEU A 18 2.90 2.55 -16.54
N VAL A 19 1.63 2.43 -16.94
CA VAL A 19 0.85 1.20 -16.76
C VAL A 19 1.33 0.07 -17.67
N GLN A 20 1.59 0.37 -18.95
CA GLN A 20 1.96 -0.65 -19.94
C GLN A 20 3.46 -0.97 -19.95
N GLY A 21 4.31 0.01 -19.61
CA GLY A 21 5.76 -0.09 -19.79
C GLY A 21 6.59 -0.17 -18.52
N ALA A 22 6.05 0.26 -17.37
CA ALA A 22 6.82 0.37 -16.13
C ALA A 22 6.22 -0.40 -14.94
N GLY A 23 5.18 -1.22 -15.19
CA GLY A 23 4.59 -2.10 -14.17
C GLY A 23 3.77 -1.39 -13.10
N TYR A 24 3.39 -0.13 -13.33
CA TYR A 24 2.49 0.58 -12.42
C TYR A 24 1.06 0.09 -12.59
N GLU A 25 0.32 0.07 -11.49
CA GLU A 25 -1.11 -0.19 -11.53
C GLU A 25 -1.88 1.13 -11.44
N LYS A 26 -2.89 1.27 -12.28
CA LYS A 26 -3.78 2.43 -12.24
C LYS A 26 -4.58 2.44 -10.93
N GLY A 27 -4.55 3.56 -10.23
CA GLY A 27 -5.42 3.82 -9.06
C GLY A 27 -6.74 4.47 -9.46
N SER A 28 -7.69 4.52 -8.52
CA SER A 28 -8.96 5.21 -8.71
C SER A 28 -9.15 6.29 -7.63
N PRO A 29 -9.53 7.53 -8.01
CA PRO A 29 -9.77 8.59 -7.03
C PRO A 29 -10.89 8.29 -6.02
N ALA A 30 -11.76 7.33 -6.32
CA ALA A 30 -12.85 6.93 -5.42
C ALA A 30 -12.36 6.14 -4.20
N ASP A 31 -11.20 5.49 -4.32
CA ASP A 31 -10.63 4.62 -3.28
C ASP A 31 -9.73 5.39 -2.30
N PHE A 32 -9.46 6.67 -2.61
CA PHE A 32 -8.61 7.54 -1.80
C PHE A 32 -9.37 8.12 -0.60
N ASP A 33 -8.97 7.68 0.59
CA ASP A 33 -9.44 8.23 1.86
C ASP A 33 -8.68 9.52 2.21
N ARG A 34 -9.40 10.63 2.27
CA ARG A 34 -8.85 11.96 2.58
C ARG A 34 -8.55 12.18 4.07
N GLU A 35 -9.21 11.46 4.98
CA GLU A 35 -8.96 11.54 6.42
C GLU A 35 -7.58 10.95 6.73
N PHE A 36 -7.25 9.81 6.13
CA PHE A 36 -5.99 9.09 6.39
C PHE A 36 -4.92 9.28 5.31
N ALA A 37 -5.27 9.88 4.17
CA ALA A 37 -4.41 10.07 2.99
C ALA A 37 -3.85 8.75 2.44
N ILE A 38 -4.72 7.76 2.32
CA ILE A 38 -4.40 6.39 1.88
C ILE A 38 -5.35 5.96 0.77
N ASP A 39 -4.83 5.23 -0.20
CA ASP A 39 -5.66 4.40 -1.10
C ASP A 39 -6.11 3.16 -0.34
N THR A 40 -7.40 3.10 -0.01
CA THR A 40 -7.94 2.06 0.87
C THR A 40 -7.98 0.69 0.21
N GLU A 41 -8.29 0.61 -1.08
CA GLU A 41 -8.31 -0.67 -1.81
C GLU A 41 -6.91 -1.29 -1.80
N LYS A 42 -5.89 -0.52 -2.16
CA LYS A 42 -4.51 -1.01 -2.21
C LYS A 42 -4.00 -1.40 -0.84
N PHE A 43 -4.29 -0.59 0.17
CA PHE A 43 -3.85 -0.82 1.54
C PHE A 43 -4.43 -2.12 2.10
N TRP A 44 -5.73 -2.35 1.95
CA TRP A 44 -6.37 -3.56 2.46
C TRP A 44 -5.98 -4.80 1.66
N ARG A 45 -5.98 -4.70 0.33
CA ARG A 45 -5.52 -5.79 -0.54
C ARG A 45 -4.12 -6.24 -0.18
N PHE A 46 -3.21 -5.29 0.07
CA PHE A 46 -1.84 -5.60 0.51
C PHE A 46 -1.81 -6.36 1.84
N LEU A 47 -2.52 -5.87 2.87
CA LEU A 47 -2.53 -6.53 4.19
C LEU A 47 -3.19 -7.90 4.16
N GLU A 48 -4.28 -8.05 3.42
CA GLU A 48 -5.01 -9.31 3.26
C GLU A 48 -4.21 -10.35 2.48
N THR A 49 -3.44 -9.91 1.46
CA THR A 49 -2.65 -10.82 0.62
C THR A 49 -1.36 -11.24 1.33
N THR A 50 -0.69 -10.32 2.01
CA THR A 50 0.65 -10.58 2.58
C THR A 50 0.63 -11.04 4.02
N GLN A 51 -0.33 -10.59 4.83
CA GLN A 51 -0.32 -10.76 6.28
C GLN A 51 -1.72 -11.09 6.85
N PRO A 52 -2.44 -12.09 6.28
CA PRO A 52 -3.80 -12.43 6.74
C PRO A 52 -3.83 -12.90 8.20
N ASP A 53 -2.78 -13.60 8.64
CA ASP A 53 -2.67 -14.11 10.01
C ASP A 53 -2.54 -12.98 11.04
N GLU A 54 -1.78 -11.93 10.73
CA GLU A 54 -1.66 -10.74 11.58
C GLU A 54 -2.96 -9.93 11.59
N LEU A 55 -3.66 -9.88 10.45
CA LEU A 55 -4.95 -9.23 10.34
C LEU A 55 -5.99 -9.91 11.24
N ALA A 56 -6.02 -11.25 11.25
CA ALA A 56 -6.95 -12.04 12.06
C ALA A 56 -6.85 -11.76 13.57
N LYS A 57 -5.66 -11.38 14.06
CA LYS A 57 -5.44 -11.02 15.48
C LYS A 57 -6.14 -9.74 15.92
N VAL A 58 -6.51 -8.86 14.99
CA VAL A 58 -7.16 -7.57 15.28
C VAL A 58 -8.63 -7.57 14.90
N GLN A 59 -9.06 -8.50 14.04
CA GLN A 59 -10.42 -8.59 13.51
C GLN A 59 -11.50 -8.88 14.57
N ASP A 60 -11.11 -9.36 15.75
CA ASP A 60 -12.00 -9.59 16.90
C ASP A 60 -12.58 -8.29 17.48
N GLN A 61 -11.89 -7.17 17.28
CA GLN A 61 -12.30 -5.87 17.78
C GLN A 61 -13.35 -5.19 16.88
N PRO A 62 -14.37 -4.55 17.46
CA PRO A 62 -15.27 -3.71 16.68
C PRO A 62 -14.50 -2.55 16.05
N ASN A 63 -14.76 -2.27 14.78
CA ASN A 63 -14.08 -1.22 14.00
C ASN A 63 -12.55 -1.40 13.87
N TRP A 64 -12.06 -2.65 13.87
CA TRP A 64 -10.63 -2.97 13.73
C TRP A 64 -9.93 -2.25 12.57
N GLN A 65 -10.61 -2.09 11.42
CA GLN A 65 -10.09 -1.36 10.27
C GLN A 65 -9.72 0.09 10.62
N ARG A 66 -10.62 0.78 11.35
CA ARG A 66 -10.40 2.17 11.80
C ARG A 66 -9.25 2.24 12.80
N ILE A 67 -9.07 1.22 13.64
CA ILE A 67 -7.96 1.15 14.60
C ILE A 67 -6.62 1.09 13.86
N ILE A 68 -6.52 0.25 12.83
CA ILE A 68 -5.32 0.13 12.00
C ILE A 68 -5.00 1.46 11.30
N LEU A 69 -5.99 2.06 10.64
CA LEU A 69 -5.82 3.35 9.94
C LEU A 69 -5.42 4.48 10.88
N GLN A 70 -6.04 4.56 12.07
CA GLN A 70 -5.65 5.55 13.08
C GLN A 70 -4.23 5.31 13.61
N ARG A 71 -3.83 4.05 13.80
CA ARG A 71 -2.47 3.71 14.23
C ARG A 71 -1.46 4.14 13.19
N PHE A 72 -1.71 3.82 11.92
CA PHE A 72 -0.91 4.26 10.78
C PHE A 72 -0.79 5.79 10.77
N HIS A 73 -1.92 6.50 10.77
CA HIS A 73 -1.95 7.95 10.65
C HIS A 73 -1.19 8.64 11.78
N ARG A 74 -1.38 8.19 13.03
CA ARG A 74 -0.64 8.73 14.18
C ARG A 74 0.87 8.51 14.06
N LYS A 75 1.30 7.32 13.61
CA LYS A 75 2.73 7.02 13.44
C LYS A 75 3.33 7.78 12.27
N ALA A 76 2.61 7.89 11.15
CA ALA A 76 3.04 8.65 9.98
C ALA A 76 3.19 10.15 10.30
N LYS A 77 2.25 10.71 11.07
CA LYS A 77 2.31 12.11 11.52
C LYS A 77 3.46 12.39 12.48
N LYS A 78 3.81 11.42 13.33
CA LYS A 78 4.86 11.58 14.36
C LYS A 78 6.26 11.33 13.80
N ASP A 79 6.45 10.22 13.09
CA ASP A 79 7.76 9.71 12.71
C ASP A 79 8.04 9.86 11.19
N GLY A 80 7.05 10.29 10.41
CA GLY A 80 7.10 10.37 8.95
C GLY A 80 6.73 9.06 8.25
N VAL A 81 6.19 9.16 7.04
CA VAL A 81 5.74 8.00 6.23
C VAL A 81 6.87 7.02 5.96
N LEU A 82 8.08 7.51 5.64
CA LEU A 82 9.23 6.65 5.39
C LEU A 82 9.60 5.78 6.61
N SER A 83 9.48 6.32 7.81
CA SER A 83 9.74 5.57 9.05
C SER A 83 8.68 4.48 9.25
N VAL A 84 7.42 4.79 8.95
CA VAL A 84 6.30 3.84 9.00
C VAL A 84 6.47 2.70 8.00
N LEU A 85 6.85 3.00 6.76
CA LEU A 85 7.10 1.97 5.75
C LEU A 85 8.24 1.03 6.15
N LYS A 86 9.34 1.57 6.69
CA LYS A 86 10.50 0.77 7.11
C LYS A 86 10.28 -0.05 8.39
N LYS A 87 9.49 0.46 9.33
CA LYS A 87 9.33 -0.15 10.67
C LYS A 87 7.98 -0.83 10.87
N GLY A 88 7.04 -0.65 9.96
CA GLY A 88 5.67 -1.12 10.13
C GLY A 88 4.90 -0.43 11.25
N ILE A 89 3.76 -1.00 11.62
CA ILE A 89 2.91 -0.59 12.74
C ILE A 89 2.57 -1.80 13.60
N SER A 90 2.54 -1.59 14.92
CA SER A 90 2.16 -2.62 15.88
C SER A 90 0.89 -2.19 16.62
N ILE A 91 -0.04 -3.12 16.77
CA ILE A 91 -1.34 -2.96 17.43
C ILE A 91 -1.57 -4.19 18.30
N ASN A 92 -1.51 -4.01 19.62
CA ASN A 92 -1.58 -5.12 20.58
C ASN A 92 -0.55 -6.21 20.22
N ASP A 93 -1.02 -7.43 19.93
CA ASP A 93 -0.19 -8.59 19.57
C ASP A 93 0.00 -8.77 18.04
N ALA A 94 -0.46 -7.80 17.24
CA ALA A 94 -0.34 -7.80 15.79
C ALA A 94 0.74 -6.82 15.31
N ASP A 95 1.62 -7.31 14.43
CA ASP A 95 2.70 -6.54 13.81
C ASP A 95 2.54 -6.50 12.30
N PHE A 96 2.29 -5.33 11.74
CA PHE A 96 2.09 -5.12 10.31
C PHE A 96 3.32 -4.48 9.67
N THR A 97 3.95 -5.21 8.76
CA THR A 97 4.93 -4.69 7.81
C THR A 97 4.20 -3.98 6.68
N LEU A 98 4.67 -2.80 6.25
CA LEU A 98 3.98 -1.97 5.25
C LEU A 98 4.77 -1.81 3.94
N LEU A 99 5.88 -2.54 3.82
CA LEU A 99 6.74 -2.55 2.64
C LEU A 99 7.61 -3.80 2.69
N TYR A 100 7.44 -4.70 1.73
CA TYR A 100 8.44 -5.71 1.45
C TYR A 100 9.45 -5.13 0.45
N SER A 101 10.72 -5.10 0.82
CA SER A 101 11.77 -4.64 -0.09
C SER A 101 12.22 -5.78 -0.99
N LEU A 102 12.73 -5.45 -2.18
CA LEU A 102 13.34 -6.43 -3.08
C LEU A 102 14.39 -7.24 -2.29
N PRO A 103 14.27 -8.57 -2.20
CA PRO A 103 15.22 -9.38 -1.46
C PRO A 103 16.63 -9.20 -2.04
N TYR A 104 17.61 -9.05 -1.14
CA TYR A 104 19.03 -8.95 -1.53
C TYR A 104 19.57 -10.28 -2.09
N ASN A 105 18.99 -11.41 -1.67
CA ASN A 105 19.33 -12.74 -2.12
C ASN A 105 18.11 -13.68 -2.07
N ASP A 106 18.20 -14.81 -2.76
CA ASP A 106 17.17 -15.87 -2.75
C ASP A 106 17.24 -16.77 -1.50
N ALA A 107 17.92 -16.34 -0.43
CA ALA A 107 18.13 -17.17 0.75
C ALA A 107 16.86 -17.36 1.59
N ASN A 108 15.89 -16.43 1.48
CA ASN A 108 14.63 -16.52 2.18
C ASN A 108 13.46 -16.50 1.18
N PRO A 109 12.89 -17.66 0.83
CA PRO A 109 11.79 -17.75 -0.13
C PRO A 109 10.54 -16.99 0.32
N ALA A 110 10.29 -16.88 1.63
CA ALA A 110 9.15 -16.12 2.15
C ALA A 110 9.28 -14.61 1.92
N ILE A 111 10.49 -14.04 1.97
CA ILE A 111 10.71 -12.61 1.66
C ILE A 111 10.44 -12.35 0.18
N ARG A 112 10.84 -13.29 -0.67
CA ARG A 112 10.62 -13.21 -2.11
C ARG A 112 9.14 -13.33 -2.45
N GLU A 113 8.45 -14.28 -1.86
CA GLU A 113 7.00 -14.46 -2.02
C GLU A 113 6.23 -13.22 -1.54
N ASN A 114 6.58 -12.66 -0.39
CA ASN A 114 5.95 -11.42 0.09
C ASN A 114 6.24 -10.20 -0.78
N PHE A 115 7.41 -10.16 -1.43
CA PHE A 115 7.74 -9.11 -2.40
C PHE A 115 6.95 -9.28 -3.71
N GLU A 116 6.72 -10.51 -4.16
CA GLU A 116 5.91 -10.80 -5.35
C GLU A 116 4.41 -10.52 -5.12
N HIS A 117 3.95 -10.63 -3.87
CA HIS A 117 2.57 -10.34 -3.44
C HIS A 117 2.34 -8.92 -2.88
N ASN A 118 3.36 -8.04 -2.91
CA ASN A 118 3.22 -6.62 -2.55
C ASN A 118 2.16 -5.91 -3.41
#